data_AF-C9LN75-F1
#
_entry.id   AF-C9LN75-F1
#
_cell.length_a   1.000
_cell.length_b   1.000
_cell.length_c   1.000
_cell.angle_alpha   90.00
_cell.angle_beta   90.00
_cell.angle_gamma   90.00
#
_symmetry.space_group_name_H-M   'P 1'
#
loop_
_entity.id
_entity.type
_entity.pdbx_description
1 polymer ?
#
loop_
_entity_poly.entity_id
_entity_poly.type
_entity_poly.pdbx_seq_one_letter_code
_entity_poly.pdbx_strand_id
1 'polypeptide(L)'
;MSAFIYARRTFSSERENMELLDLRFSEKTLKILKGMAGQVFEKYRCDPSIFHPVYLLPVGIYAGGKCYIMTQEMTGRAAGGKKTDVLEWVFREAEEKEIHSSRPAVVQEDHALQKEIKEVRIINEKKTLSRCGKAEYRVYLTKAVRFIFEKGYLQIRKPVYFSPFLNLEDDGEECREWEKLDNLPEEWEEAYDVNTETEILAYKK
;
A
#
# COMPACT_ATOMS: atom_id res chain seq x y z
N MET A 1 -9.34 54.28 32.90
CA MET A 1 -8.55 53.81 31.74
C MET A 1 -8.31 52.32 31.91
N SER A 2 -8.97 51.47 31.10
CA SER A 2 -8.80 50.03 31.16
C SER A 2 -7.66 49.60 30.22
N ALA A 3 -6.67 48.87 30.71
CA ALA A 3 -5.69 48.21 29.87
C ALA A 3 -5.95 46.70 29.90
N PHE A 4 -6.56 46.20 28.83
CA PHE A 4 -6.72 44.77 28.58
C PHE A 4 -5.35 44.17 28.32
N ILE A 5 -4.90 43.27 29.21
CA ILE A 5 -3.72 42.43 28.98
C ILE A 5 -4.16 41.31 28.03
N TYR A 6 -3.81 41.46 26.75
CA TYR A 6 -3.91 40.39 25.76
C TYR A 6 -2.82 39.37 26.09
N ALA A 7 -3.13 38.40 26.94
CA ALA A 7 -2.29 37.21 27.10
C ALA A 7 -2.37 36.43 25.78
N ARG A 8 -1.37 36.66 24.92
CA ARG A 8 -1.06 35.80 23.77
C ARG A 8 -1.05 34.35 24.28
N ARG A 9 -2.03 33.56 23.86
CA ARG A 9 -1.89 32.10 23.81
C ARG A 9 -0.65 31.82 22.96
N THR A 10 0.46 31.50 23.60
CA THR A 10 1.55 30.78 22.96
C THR A 10 0.99 29.42 22.60
N PHE A 11 0.60 29.26 21.34
CA PHE A 11 0.47 27.94 20.74
C PHE A 11 1.84 27.26 20.89
N SER A 12 1.92 26.27 21.77
CA SER A 12 3.06 25.38 21.90
C SER A 12 3.37 24.80 20.52
N SER A 13 4.62 25.00 20.09
CA SER A 13 5.18 24.59 18.80
C SER A 13 5.44 23.09 18.75
N GLU A 14 4.40 22.26 18.86
CA GLU A 14 4.50 20.80 18.63
C GLU A 14 4.80 20.42 17.15
N ARG A 15 5.14 21.39 16.29
CA ARG A 15 5.39 21.19 14.85
C ARG A 15 6.85 21.22 14.43
N GLU A 16 7.81 21.34 15.34
CA GLU A 16 9.22 21.41 14.93
C GLU A 16 9.90 20.03 15.05
N ASN A 17 10.13 19.41 13.89
CA ASN A 17 11.01 18.26 13.62
C ASN A 17 10.37 16.85 13.63
N MET A 18 9.08 16.70 13.31
CA MET A 18 8.58 15.37 12.94
C MET A 18 8.73 15.18 11.44
N GLU A 19 9.50 14.18 11.04
CA GLU A 19 9.67 13.86 9.64
C GLU A 19 8.49 13.05 9.10
N LEU A 20 8.14 13.30 7.84
CA LEU A 20 6.98 12.70 7.19
C LEU A 20 7.42 11.96 5.93
N LEU A 21 7.08 10.67 5.87
CA LEU A 21 7.21 9.83 4.70
C LEU A 21 5.83 9.35 4.28
N ASP A 22 5.35 9.75 3.10
CA ASP A 22 4.05 9.32 2.58
C ASP A 22 4.24 8.50 1.30
N LEU A 23 3.95 7.21 1.41
CA LEU A 23 4.07 6.16 0.39
C LEU A 23 2.71 5.57 0.04
N ARG A 24 1.62 6.26 0.40
CA ARG A 24 0.27 5.85 -0.02
C ARG A 24 0.10 6.04 -1.51
N PHE A 25 -0.91 5.39 -2.07
CA PHE A 25 -1.31 5.65 -3.44
C PHE A 25 -1.63 7.12 -3.68
N SER A 26 -1.17 7.62 -4.83
CA SER A 26 -1.54 8.95 -5.32
C SER A 26 -3.04 9.05 -5.63
N GLU A 27 -3.59 10.25 -5.61
CA GLU A 27 -5.00 10.49 -5.98
C GLU A 27 -5.34 9.96 -7.38
N LYS A 28 -4.40 10.04 -8.32
CA LYS A 28 -4.53 9.47 -9.67
C LYS A 28 -4.78 7.96 -9.59
N THR A 29 -4.01 7.26 -8.78
CA THR A 29 -4.13 5.82 -8.56
C THR A 29 -5.46 5.47 -7.88
N LEU A 30 -5.81 6.21 -6.82
CA LEU A 30 -7.08 6.03 -6.12
C LEU A 30 -8.28 6.24 -7.05
N LYS A 31 -8.22 7.20 -7.98
CA LYS A 31 -9.27 7.43 -8.97
C LYS A 31 -9.45 6.24 -9.91
N ILE A 32 -8.35 5.60 -10.35
CA ILE A 32 -8.42 4.39 -11.17
C ILE A 32 -9.05 3.26 -10.37
N LEU A 33 -8.52 2.96 -9.17
CA LEU A 33 -9.00 1.87 -8.30
C LEU A 33 -10.46 2.04 -7.91
N LYS A 34 -10.90 3.26 -7.59
CA LYS A 34 -12.31 3.58 -7.35
C LYS A 34 -13.19 3.27 -8.57
N GLY A 35 -12.70 3.56 -9.77
CA GLY A 35 -13.42 3.33 -11.02
C GLY A 35 -13.59 1.85 -11.40
N MET A 36 -12.87 0.94 -10.74
CA MET A 36 -12.97 -0.51 -10.97
C MET A 36 -14.15 -1.15 -10.26
N ALA A 37 -14.69 -0.52 -9.20
CA ALA A 37 -15.88 -1.02 -8.54
C ALA A 37 -17.07 -1.08 -9.53
N GLY A 38 -17.76 -2.21 -9.57
CA GLY A 38 -18.84 -2.51 -10.51
C GLY A 38 -18.38 -3.03 -11.88
N GLN A 39 -17.07 -3.11 -12.15
CA GLN A 39 -16.54 -3.72 -13.37
C GLN A 39 -16.34 -5.24 -13.19
N VAL A 40 -16.19 -5.95 -14.31
CA VAL A 40 -15.78 -7.36 -14.31
C VAL A 40 -14.26 -7.43 -14.19
N PHE A 41 -13.76 -8.15 -13.19
CA PHE A 41 -12.37 -8.59 -13.08
C PHE A 41 -12.22 -9.85 -13.93
N GLU A 42 -11.56 -9.73 -15.07
CA GLU A 42 -11.50 -10.78 -16.10
C GLU A 42 -10.47 -11.84 -15.72
N LYS A 43 -9.25 -11.41 -15.43
CA LYS A 43 -8.11 -12.25 -15.07
C LYS A 43 -7.03 -11.40 -14.40
N TYR A 44 -6.10 -12.06 -13.71
CA TYR A 44 -4.81 -11.47 -13.37
C TYR A 44 -3.68 -12.30 -13.98
N ARG A 45 -2.53 -11.66 -14.21
CA ARG A 45 -1.29 -12.29 -14.70
C ARG A 45 -0.19 -12.10 -13.68
N CYS A 46 0.46 -13.18 -13.27
CA CYS A 46 1.60 -13.10 -12.34
C CYS A 46 2.61 -14.22 -12.58
N ASP A 47 3.76 -14.15 -11.94
CA ASP A 47 4.77 -15.22 -12.03
C ASP A 47 4.23 -16.56 -11.48
N PRO A 48 4.71 -17.72 -11.99
CA PRO A 48 4.36 -19.04 -11.47
C PRO A 48 4.99 -19.26 -10.09
N SER A 49 4.24 -18.95 -9.04
CA SER A 49 4.41 -19.41 -7.65
C SER A 49 3.50 -18.55 -6.78
N ILE A 50 2.43 -19.13 -6.26
CA ILE A 50 1.42 -18.46 -5.42
C ILE A 50 1.78 -18.45 -3.93
N PHE A 51 2.99 -18.90 -3.54
CA PHE A 51 3.36 -19.03 -2.12
C PHE A 51 4.71 -18.41 -1.72
N HIS A 52 5.36 -17.64 -2.59
CA HIS A 52 6.67 -17.07 -2.26
C HIS A 52 6.74 -15.57 -2.51
N PRO A 53 7.47 -14.83 -1.66
CA PRO A 53 7.66 -13.40 -1.85
C PRO A 53 8.32 -13.14 -3.22
N VAL A 54 7.60 -12.51 -4.15
CA VAL A 54 8.11 -12.24 -5.50
C VAL A 54 8.67 -10.82 -5.57
N TYR A 55 9.93 -10.72 -5.98
CA TYR A 55 10.68 -9.47 -6.07
C TYR A 55 10.08 -8.52 -7.12
N LEU A 56 9.61 -7.35 -6.66
CA LEU A 56 8.97 -6.30 -7.47
C LEU A 56 7.77 -6.79 -8.31
N LEU A 57 7.09 -7.85 -7.85
CA LEU A 57 6.04 -8.60 -8.55
C LEU A 57 5.20 -7.74 -9.51
N PRO A 58 5.48 -7.77 -10.82
CA PRO A 58 4.60 -7.14 -11.80
C PRO A 58 3.35 -8.00 -11.96
N VAL A 59 2.21 -7.52 -11.46
CA VAL A 59 0.90 -8.16 -11.63
C VAL A 59 0.15 -7.44 -12.74
N GLY A 60 -0.22 -8.19 -13.77
CA GLY A 60 -1.21 -7.74 -14.75
C GLY A 60 -2.61 -7.87 -14.18
N ILE A 61 -3.39 -6.79 -14.20
CA ILE A 61 -4.79 -6.79 -13.78
C ILE A 61 -5.65 -6.43 -14.99
N TYR A 62 -6.61 -7.29 -15.31
CA TYR A 62 -7.51 -7.12 -16.45
C TYR A 62 -8.92 -6.93 -15.92
N ALA A 63 -9.47 -5.74 -16.11
CA ALA A 63 -10.79 -5.39 -15.62
C ALA A 63 -11.50 -4.38 -16.54
N GLY A 64 -12.77 -4.61 -16.82
CA GLY A 64 -13.59 -3.72 -17.64
C GLY A 64 -13.04 -3.48 -19.05
N GLY A 65 -12.43 -4.48 -19.67
CA GLY A 65 -11.80 -4.40 -20.99
C GLY A 65 -10.47 -3.63 -21.00
N LYS A 66 -9.90 -3.31 -19.85
CA LYS A 66 -8.63 -2.59 -19.71
C LYS A 66 -7.58 -3.43 -19.01
N CYS A 67 -6.32 -3.14 -19.34
CA CYS A 67 -5.14 -3.78 -18.77
C CYS A 67 -4.38 -2.79 -17.87
N TYR A 68 -3.98 -3.25 -16.70
CA TYR A 68 -3.26 -2.48 -15.70
C TYR A 68 -2.05 -3.26 -15.22
N ILE A 69 -1.00 -2.53 -14.81
CA ILE A 69 0.15 -3.10 -14.11
C ILE A 69 0.14 -2.63 -12.66
N MET A 70 0.33 -3.57 -11.74
CA MET A 70 0.65 -3.29 -10.34
C MET A 70 2.05 -3.81 -10.03
N THR A 71 2.95 -2.96 -9.55
CA THR A 71 4.33 -3.33 -9.21
C THR A 71 4.89 -2.36 -8.16
N GLN A 72 6.20 -2.43 -7.90
CA GLN A 72 6.93 -1.48 -7.07
C GLN A 72 8.10 -0.87 -7.85
N GLU A 73 8.41 0.39 -7.55
CA GLU A 73 9.61 1.07 -8.04
C GLU A 73 10.44 1.55 -6.85
N MET A 74 11.76 1.40 -6.95
CA MET A 74 12.68 1.89 -5.93
C MET A 74 12.98 3.36 -6.17
N THR A 75 12.67 4.19 -5.17
CA THR A 75 12.88 5.64 -5.22
C THR A 75 13.71 6.08 -4.02
N GLY A 76 14.58 7.07 -4.21
CA GLY A 76 15.33 7.66 -3.11
C GLY A 76 14.50 8.75 -2.41
N ARG A 77 14.20 8.58 -1.13
CA ARG A 77 13.52 9.58 -0.30
C ARG A 77 14.45 10.11 0.79
N ALA A 78 14.26 11.36 1.17
CA ALA A 78 14.94 11.92 2.34
C ALA A 78 14.17 11.54 3.61
N ALA A 79 14.81 10.77 4.48
CA ALA A 79 14.31 10.41 5.81
C ALA A 79 15.51 10.30 6.79
N GLY A 80 15.40 10.92 7.94
CA GLY A 80 16.36 11.04 9.03
C GLY A 80 17.56 11.91 8.66
N GLY A 81 17.39 12.89 7.77
CA GLY A 81 18.51 13.60 7.14
C GLY A 81 19.42 12.72 6.27
N LYS A 82 18.98 11.49 5.93
CA LYS A 82 19.68 10.55 5.05
C LYS A 82 18.83 10.26 3.81
N LYS A 83 19.49 9.88 2.72
CA LYS A 83 18.80 9.31 1.56
C LYS A 83 18.54 7.83 1.85
N THR A 84 17.27 7.45 1.84
CA THR A 84 16.80 6.10 2.05
C THR A 84 16.09 5.65 0.80
N ASP A 85 16.45 4.47 0.30
CA ASP A 85 15.71 3.85 -0.80
C ASP A 85 14.42 3.25 -0.25
N VAL A 86 13.31 3.61 -0.86
CA VAL A 86 11.97 3.11 -0.51
C VAL A 86 11.34 2.48 -1.74
N LEU A 87 10.37 1.60 -1.53
CA LEU A 87 9.66 0.96 -2.62
C LEU A 87 8.24 1.50 -2.70
N GLU A 88 7.99 2.33 -3.69
CA GLU A 88 6.68 2.93 -3.95
C GLU A 88 5.83 2.01 -4.81
N TRP A 89 4.53 1.99 -4.55
CA TRP A 89 3.61 1.29 -5.45
C TRP A 89 3.51 2.01 -6.79
N VAL A 90 3.49 1.23 -7.86
CA VAL A 90 3.11 1.69 -9.19
C VAL A 90 1.84 0.97 -9.59
N PHE A 91 0.79 1.75 -9.86
CA PHE A 91 -0.45 1.24 -10.44
C PHE A 91 -0.93 2.15 -11.56
N ARG A 92 -1.04 1.61 -12.77
CA ARG A 92 -1.42 2.38 -13.96
C ARG A 92 -2.01 1.47 -15.03
N GLU A 93 -2.75 2.07 -15.94
CA GLU A 93 -3.10 1.42 -17.22
C GLU A 93 -1.81 1.12 -18.00
N ALA A 94 -1.78 -0.03 -18.66
CA ALA A 94 -0.61 -0.53 -19.39
C ALA A 94 -1.05 -1.35 -20.61
N GLU A 95 -0.18 -1.41 -21.61
CA GLU A 95 -0.33 -2.38 -22.69
C GLU A 95 0.06 -3.78 -22.22
N GLU A 96 -0.56 -4.82 -22.80
CA GLU A 96 -0.28 -6.21 -22.40
C GLU A 96 1.19 -6.60 -22.58
N LYS A 97 1.88 -6.01 -23.57
CA LYS A 97 3.32 -6.23 -23.82
C LYS A 97 4.22 -5.70 -22.70
N GLU A 98 3.72 -4.77 -21.87
CA GLU A 98 4.45 -4.24 -20.71
C GLU A 98 4.34 -5.17 -19.48
N ILE A 99 3.42 -6.16 -19.52
CA ILE A 99 3.20 -7.10 -18.41
C ILE A 99 4.10 -8.32 -18.60
N HIS A 100 5.27 -8.27 -17.97
CA HIS A 100 6.23 -9.37 -17.95
C HIS A 100 6.96 -9.44 -16.62
N SER A 101 7.50 -10.62 -16.30
CA SER A 101 8.29 -10.81 -15.08
C SER A 101 9.52 -9.90 -15.07
N SER A 102 9.92 -9.46 -13.88
CA SER A 102 11.22 -8.84 -13.63
C SER A 102 12.37 -9.87 -13.66
N ARG A 103 12.06 -11.17 -13.58
CA ARG A 103 13.03 -12.27 -13.57
C ARG A 103 13.31 -12.75 -15.00
N PRO A 104 14.60 -12.93 -15.38
CA PRO A 104 14.93 -13.53 -16.66
C PRO A 104 14.31 -14.91 -16.83
N ALA A 105 13.79 -15.20 -18.02
CA ALA A 105 13.23 -16.50 -18.41
C ALA A 105 12.01 -16.99 -17.59
N VAL A 106 11.36 -16.13 -16.81
CA VAL A 106 10.07 -16.46 -16.18
C VAL A 106 8.94 -16.01 -17.10
N VAL A 107 8.10 -16.98 -17.48
CA VAL A 107 6.84 -16.72 -18.19
C VAL A 107 5.73 -16.62 -17.17
N GLN A 108 4.99 -15.52 -17.18
CA GLN A 108 3.85 -15.31 -16.27
C GLN A 108 2.64 -16.13 -16.71
N GLU A 109 1.82 -16.52 -15.74
CA GLU A 109 0.59 -17.29 -15.94
C GLU A 109 -0.65 -16.40 -15.82
N ASP A 110 -1.64 -16.66 -16.68
CA ASP A 110 -2.95 -16.04 -16.61
C ASP A 110 -3.88 -16.85 -15.71
N HIS A 111 -4.48 -16.17 -14.74
CA HIS A 111 -5.46 -16.73 -13.81
C HIS A 111 -6.82 -16.08 -14.08
N ALA A 112 -7.73 -16.84 -14.70
CA ALA A 112 -9.07 -16.36 -15.01
C ALA A 112 -9.93 -16.25 -13.74
N LEU A 113 -10.57 -15.09 -13.56
CA LEU A 113 -11.51 -14.86 -12.45
C LEU A 113 -12.94 -14.71 -12.96
N GLN A 114 -13.16 -13.80 -13.92
CA GLN A 114 -14.49 -13.47 -14.47
C GLN A 114 -15.53 -13.13 -13.38
N LYS A 115 -15.11 -12.35 -12.37
CA LYS A 115 -15.95 -11.97 -11.21
C LYS A 115 -16.25 -10.46 -11.24
N GLU A 116 -17.48 -10.05 -10.90
CA GLU A 116 -17.80 -8.62 -10.71
C GLU A 116 -17.13 -8.11 -9.42
N ILE A 117 -16.40 -6.99 -9.52
CA ILE A 117 -15.80 -6.29 -8.39
C ILE A 117 -16.91 -5.57 -7.64
N LYS A 118 -17.36 -6.11 -6.51
CA LYS A 118 -18.39 -5.48 -5.67
C LYS A 118 -17.84 -4.29 -4.90
N GLU A 119 -16.60 -4.42 -4.43
CA GLU A 119 -15.92 -3.41 -3.63
C GLU A 119 -14.41 -3.47 -3.88
N VAL A 120 -13.77 -2.30 -3.90
CA VAL A 120 -12.31 -2.16 -3.84
C VAL A 120 -11.95 -1.53 -2.50
N ARG A 121 -11.15 -2.24 -1.69
CA ARG A 121 -10.60 -1.71 -0.43
C ARG A 121 -9.13 -1.37 -0.58
N ILE A 122 -8.77 -0.18 -0.09
CA ILE A 122 -7.39 0.25 0.10
C ILE A 122 -7.12 0.28 1.59
N ILE A 123 -6.12 -0.48 2.03
CA ILE A 123 -5.71 -0.54 3.44
C ILE A 123 -4.46 0.32 3.58
N ASN A 124 -4.60 1.45 4.26
CA ASN A 124 -3.50 2.33 4.59
C ASN A 124 -3.08 2.13 6.05
N GLU A 125 -1.81 2.36 6.33
CA GLU A 125 -1.27 2.41 7.68
C GLU A 125 -0.56 3.73 7.91
N LYS A 126 -0.73 4.24 9.13
CA LYS A 126 -0.02 5.38 9.68
C LYS A 126 0.78 4.88 10.88
N LYS A 127 2.10 4.83 10.73
CA LYS A 127 3.01 4.60 11.86
C LYS A 127 3.51 5.94 12.41
N THR A 128 3.47 6.07 13.72
CA THR A 128 4.13 7.15 14.46
C THR A 128 5.22 6.52 15.31
N LEU A 129 6.47 6.88 15.03
CA LEU A 129 7.63 6.40 15.77
C LEU A 129 8.08 7.48 16.73
N SER A 130 8.16 7.11 18.00
CA SER A 130 8.52 8.01 19.08
C SER A 130 9.76 7.51 19.81
N ARG A 131 10.60 8.42 20.26
CA ARG A 131 11.73 8.12 21.13
C ARG A 131 11.65 9.00 22.36
N CYS A 132 11.76 8.39 23.54
CA CYS A 132 11.62 9.09 24.83
C CYS A 132 10.31 9.91 24.92
N GLY A 133 9.20 9.38 24.39
CA GLY A 133 7.90 10.03 24.39
C GLY A 133 7.71 11.18 23.37
N LYS A 134 8.71 11.46 22.52
CA LYS A 134 8.61 12.45 21.45
C LYS A 134 8.48 11.77 20.09
N ALA A 135 7.44 12.11 19.33
CA ALA A 135 7.29 11.65 17.94
C ALA A 135 8.41 12.25 17.06
N GLU A 136 9.17 11.38 16.41
CA GLU A 136 10.27 11.76 15.51
C GLU A 136 9.92 11.48 14.04
N TYR A 137 9.21 10.38 13.77
CA TYR A 137 8.83 9.99 12.41
C TYR A 137 7.34 9.68 12.30
N ARG A 138 6.78 10.03 11.15
CA ARG A 138 5.47 9.58 10.72
C ARG A 138 5.55 9.00 9.33
N VAL A 139 5.15 7.74 9.20
CA VAL A 139 5.13 7.01 7.93
C VAL A 139 3.69 6.71 7.59
N TYR A 140 3.25 7.14 6.40
CA TYR A 140 2.02 6.69 5.78
C TYR A 140 2.36 5.76 4.63
N LEU A 141 1.64 4.65 4.52
CA LEU A 141 1.79 3.73 3.41
C LEU A 141 0.46 3.09 3.04
N THR A 142 0.37 2.60 1.81
CA THR A 142 -0.67 1.65 1.44
C THR A 142 -0.14 0.24 1.64
N LYS A 143 -0.75 -0.49 2.58
CA LYS A 143 -0.39 -1.86 2.94
C LYS A 143 -0.95 -2.86 1.95
N ALA A 144 -2.18 -2.66 1.48
CA ALA A 144 -2.83 -3.59 0.57
C ALA A 144 -3.91 -2.96 -0.31
N VAL A 145 -4.17 -3.61 -1.44
CA VAL A 145 -5.40 -3.47 -2.25
C VAL A 145 -6.15 -4.78 -2.20
N ARG A 146 -7.46 -4.73 -1.93
CA ARG A 146 -8.33 -5.90 -1.96
C ARG A 146 -9.50 -5.65 -2.91
N PHE A 147 -9.64 -6.54 -3.89
CA PHE A 147 -10.79 -6.62 -4.79
C PHE A 147 -11.75 -7.66 -4.22
N ILE A 148 -12.94 -7.22 -3.85
CA ILE A 148 -13.96 -8.06 -3.21
C ILE A 148 -14.99 -8.45 -4.24
N PHE A 149 -15.30 -9.74 -4.30
CA PHE A 149 -16.29 -10.32 -5.18
C PHE A 149 -17.51 -10.79 -4.37
N GLU A 150 -18.53 -11.35 -5.04
CA GLU A 150 -19.66 -11.99 -4.36
C GLU A 150 -19.20 -13.13 -3.44
N LYS A 151 -18.19 -13.90 -3.88
CA LYS A 151 -17.54 -14.96 -3.11
C LYS A 151 -16.03 -14.83 -3.27
N GLY A 152 -15.34 -14.71 -2.13
CA GLY A 152 -13.89 -14.56 -2.07
C GLY A 152 -13.40 -13.16 -2.40
N TYR A 153 -12.08 -13.03 -2.45
CA TYR A 153 -11.38 -11.79 -2.76
C TYR A 153 -10.08 -12.09 -3.51
N LEU A 154 -9.55 -11.08 -4.19
CA LEU A 154 -8.16 -11.02 -4.61
C LEU A 154 -7.48 -9.90 -3.83
N GLN A 155 -6.34 -10.19 -3.18
CA GLN A 155 -5.58 -9.21 -2.43
C GLN A 155 -4.14 -9.16 -2.87
N ILE A 156 -3.60 -7.94 -2.96
CA ILE A 156 -2.18 -7.68 -3.17
C ILE A 156 -1.71 -6.84 -2.00
N ARG A 157 -0.72 -7.33 -1.25
CA ARG A 157 -0.24 -6.67 -0.02
C ARG A 157 1.27 -6.64 0.11
N LYS A 158 1.75 -5.69 0.90
CA LYS A 158 3.14 -5.54 1.35
C LYS A 158 3.30 -6.11 2.76
N PRO A 159 3.76 -7.36 2.95
CA PRO A 159 4.01 -7.89 4.29
C PRO A 159 4.98 -7.02 5.10
N VAL A 160 6.01 -6.44 4.45
CA VAL A 160 7.03 -5.57 5.06
C VAL A 160 7.14 -4.29 4.23
N TYR A 161 7.27 -3.10 4.84
CA TYR A 161 7.03 -1.81 4.17
C TYR A 161 8.10 -1.48 3.12
N PHE A 162 9.36 -1.69 3.45
CA PHE A 162 10.49 -1.45 2.53
C PHE A 162 10.96 -2.72 1.82
N SER A 163 10.12 -3.77 1.85
CA SER A 163 10.45 -5.01 1.17
C SER A 163 10.02 -4.97 -0.31
N PRO A 164 10.84 -5.54 -1.21
CA PRO A 164 10.48 -5.76 -2.62
C PRO A 164 9.45 -6.88 -2.79
N PHE A 165 8.99 -7.47 -1.69
CA PHE A 165 8.10 -8.60 -1.71
C PHE A 165 6.64 -8.16 -1.59
N LEU A 166 5.86 -8.59 -2.58
CA LEU A 166 4.40 -8.53 -2.54
C LEU A 166 3.83 -9.92 -2.39
N ASN A 167 2.75 -10.02 -1.63
CA ASN A 167 1.93 -11.23 -1.55
C ASN A 167 0.65 -11.02 -2.36
N LEU A 168 0.36 -12.00 -3.21
CA LEU A 168 -0.88 -12.11 -3.98
C LEU A 168 -1.69 -13.27 -3.39
N GLU A 169 -2.92 -12.99 -2.97
CA GLU A 169 -3.81 -13.97 -2.34
C GLU A 169 -5.11 -14.01 -3.13
N ASP A 170 -5.45 -15.17 -3.67
CA ASP A 170 -6.68 -15.43 -4.41
C ASP A 170 -7.52 -16.50 -3.69
N ASP A 171 -8.81 -16.22 -3.52
CA ASP A 171 -9.87 -17.14 -3.06
C ASP A 171 -9.70 -17.72 -1.63
N GLY A 172 -8.99 -17.03 -0.73
CA GLY A 172 -8.99 -17.35 0.69
C GLY A 172 -10.32 -17.01 1.40
N GLU A 173 -10.69 -17.75 2.45
CA GLU A 173 -11.58 -17.19 3.49
C GLU A 173 -10.90 -15.93 4.07
N GLU A 174 -11.66 -14.92 4.51
CA GLU A 174 -11.10 -13.68 5.09
C GLU A 174 -10.29 -14.00 6.35
N CYS A 175 -9.01 -14.36 6.19
CA CYS A 175 -8.14 -14.74 7.27
C CYS A 175 -7.54 -13.47 7.89
N ARG A 176 -8.27 -12.91 8.86
CA ARG A 176 -7.86 -11.75 9.64
C ARG A 176 -6.66 -12.00 10.56
N GLU A 177 -6.17 -13.23 10.65
CA GLU A 177 -5.01 -13.59 11.48
C GLU A 177 -3.70 -13.05 10.89
N TRP A 178 -3.56 -13.02 9.55
CA TRP A 178 -2.37 -12.47 8.89
C TRP A 178 -2.24 -10.96 9.05
N GLU A 179 -3.35 -10.22 9.11
CA GLU A 179 -3.36 -8.77 9.35
C GLU A 179 -2.71 -8.40 10.70
N LYS A 180 -2.68 -9.33 11.67
CA LYS A 180 -1.99 -9.17 12.95
C LYS A 180 -0.51 -9.57 12.88
N LEU A 181 -0.16 -10.54 12.04
CA LEU A 181 1.21 -11.05 11.85
C LEU A 181 2.06 -10.11 10.97
N ASP A 182 1.44 -9.34 10.08
CA ASP A 182 2.09 -8.35 9.23
C ASP A 182 2.50 -7.04 9.95
N ASN A 183 2.19 -6.93 11.25
CA ASN A 183 2.57 -5.81 12.13
C ASN A 183 3.95 -5.99 12.77
N LEU A 184 4.80 -6.90 12.26
CA LEU A 184 6.14 -7.07 12.80
C LEU A 184 6.93 -5.76 12.65
N PRO A 185 7.56 -5.27 13.74
CA PRO A 185 8.42 -4.11 13.68
C PRO A 185 9.58 -4.39 12.73
N GLU A 186 9.92 -3.40 11.91
CA GLU A 186 11.11 -3.51 11.06
C GLU A 186 12.38 -3.28 11.88
N GLU A 187 13.52 -3.80 11.44
CA GLU A 187 14.79 -3.71 12.20
C GLU A 187 15.16 -2.26 12.60
N TRP A 188 14.83 -1.28 11.75
CA TRP A 188 15.09 0.13 12.04
C TRP A 188 14.12 0.75 13.06
N GLU A 189 13.01 0.08 13.35
CA GLU A 189 11.98 0.50 14.31
C GLU A 189 12.32 0.08 15.74
N GLU A 190 13.29 -0.83 15.96
CA GLU A 190 13.66 -1.36 17.29
C GLU A 190 14.06 -0.28 18.31
N ALA A 191 14.54 0.87 17.84
CA ALA A 191 14.93 2.00 18.68
C ALA A 191 13.77 2.94 19.05
N TYR A 192 12.54 2.64 18.62
CA TYR A 192 11.38 3.51 18.76
C TYR A 192 10.18 2.81 19.43
N ASP A 193 9.41 3.59 20.16
CA ASP A 193 8.03 3.24 20.50
C ASP A 193 7.15 3.47 19.27
N VAL A 194 6.59 2.38 18.72
CA VAL A 194 5.80 2.41 17.47
C VAL A 194 4.31 2.36 17.79
N ASN A 195 3.56 3.34 17.29
CA ASN A 195 2.10 3.30 17.26
C ASN A 195 1.61 3.20 15.81
N THR A 196 0.82 2.17 15.51
CA THR A 196 0.25 1.92 14.18
C THR A 196 -1.26 2.15 14.20
N GLU A 197 -1.74 2.97 13.27
CA GLU A 197 -3.17 3.20 13.00
C GLU A 197 -3.49 2.72 11.59
N THR A 198 -4.62 2.03 11.40
CA THR A 198 -5.08 1.55 10.09
C THR A 198 -6.27 2.38 9.59
N GLU A 199 -6.23 2.78 8.33
CA GLU A 199 -7.32 3.44 7.61
C GLU A 199 -7.77 2.54 6.45
N ILE A 200 -9.07 2.32 6.30
CA ILE A 200 -9.64 1.56 5.19
C ILE A 200 -10.47 2.50 4.31
N LEU A 201 -10.04 2.68 3.06
CA LEU A 201 -10.85 3.32 2.03
C LEU A 201 -11.65 2.25 1.28
N ALA A 202 -12.97 2.35 1.30
CA ALA A 202 -13.87 1.41 0.66
C ALA A 202 -14.60 2.06 -0.52
N TYR A 203 -14.40 1.54 -1.73
CA TYR A 203 -15.09 1.99 -2.94
C TYR A 203 -16.06 0.91 -3.39
N LYS A 204 -17.35 1.21 -3.31
CA LYS A 204 -18.43 0.31 -3.74
C LYS A 204 -19.03 0.82 -5.04
N LYS A 205 -19.71 -0.10 -5.74
CA LYS A 205 -20.61 0.23 -6.83
C LYS A 205 -21.70 1.22 -6.38
#